data_AF-A0A381S3A2-F1
#
_entry.id   AF-A0A381S3A2-F1
#
_cell.length_a   1.000
_cell.length_b   1.000
_cell.length_c   1.000
_cell.angle_alpha   90.00
_cell.angle_beta   90.00
_cell.angle_gamma   90.00
#
_symmetry.space_group_name_H-M   'P 1'
#
loop_
_entity.id
_entity.type
_entity.pdbx_description
1 polymer ?
#
loop_
_entity_poly.entity_id
_entity_poly.type
_entity_poly.pdbx_seq_one_letter_code
_entity_poly.pdbx_strand_id
1 'polypeptide(L)' 'MKQVISSVNGWVNEITEFLQGLIVLGVVIGILFNDYFGVIGGIGNLMGQIGENGLAGLVALVLVVLWYKK' A
#
# COMPACT_ATOMS: atom_id res chain seq x y z
N MET A 1 -22.66 14.37 16.26
CA MET A 1 -21.38 14.39 15.50
C MET A 1 -20.57 13.10 15.67
N LYS A 2 -20.19 12.68 16.88
CA LYS A 2 -19.39 11.44 17.10
C LYS A 2 -20.02 10.17 16.53
N GLN A 3 -21.33 10.00 16.64
CA GLN A 3 -22.04 8.80 16.14
C GLN A 3 -22.06 8.72 14.61
N VAL A 4 -22.25 9.86 13.92
CA VAL A 4 -22.22 9.91 12.44
C VAL A 4 -20.81 9.58 11.92
N ILE A 5 -19.78 10.12 12.55
CA ILE A 5 -18.38 9.83 12.21
C ILE A 5 -18.06 8.34 12.46
N SER A 6 -18.54 7.79 13.58
CA SER A 6 -18.36 6.37 13.90
C SER A 6 -19.04 5.45 12.89
N SER A 7 -20.26 5.78 12.46
CA SER A 7 -20.97 5.01 11.44
C SER A 7 -20.23 5.07 10.10
N VAL A 8 -19.85 6.26 9.63
CA VAL A 8 -19.10 6.41 8.37
C VAL A 8 -17.78 5.64 8.40
N ASN A 9 -17.03 5.69 9.50
CA ASN A 9 -15.80 4.90 9.64
C ASN A 9 -16.07 3.39 9.60
N GLY A 10 -17.17 2.91 10.19
CA GLY A 10 -17.58 1.51 10.10
C GLY A 10 -17.83 1.07 8.65
N TRP A 11 -18.60 1.85 7.90
CA TRP A 11 -18.87 1.59 6.48
C TRP A 11 -17.60 1.63 5.62
N VAL A 12 -16.70 2.60 5.87
CA VAL A 12 -15.41 2.67 5.17
C VAL A 12 -14.57 1.44 5.47
N ASN A 13 -14.56 0.98 6.72
CA ASN A 13 -13.81 -0.20 7.11
C ASN A 13 -14.35 -1.46 6.42
N GLU A 14 -15.67 -1.67 6.43
CA GLU A 14 -16.31 -2.82 5.76
C GLU A 14 -16.01 -2.84 4.25
N ILE A 15 -16.10 -1.68 3.58
CA ILE A 15 -15.76 -1.56 2.16
C ILE A 15 -14.27 -1.87 1.94
N THR A 16 -13.39 -1.37 2.81
CA THR A 16 -11.95 -1.59 2.70
C THR A 16 -11.61 -3.07 2.87
N GLU A 17 -12.20 -3.75 3.85
CA GLU A 17 -12.03 -5.18 4.08
C GLU A 17 -12.51 -6.01 2.87
N PHE A 18 -13.66 -5.65 2.29
CA PHE A 18 -14.15 -6.29 1.08
C PHE A 18 -13.18 -6.13 -0.10
N LEU A 19 -12.69 -4.91 -0.34
CA LEU A 19 -11.73 -4.63 -1.41
C LEU A 19 -10.39 -5.36 -1.19
N GLN A 20 -9.93 -5.48 0.05
CA GLN A 20 -8.75 -6.29 0.39
C GLN A 20 -8.98 -7.77 0.07
N GLY A 21 -10.17 -8.30 0.38
CA GLY A 21 -10.54 -9.67 0.01
C GLY A 21 -10.49 -9.91 -1.51
N LEU A 22 -10.94 -8.95 -2.32
CA LEU A 22 -10.84 -9.01 -3.77
C LEU A 22 -9.38 -8.99 -4.27
N ILE A 23 -8.50 -8.21 -3.64
CA ILE A 23 -7.07 -8.21 -3.97
C ILE A 23 -6.46 -9.58 -3.67
N VAL A 24 -6.73 -10.16 -2.49
CA VAL A 24 -6.23 -11.49 -2.13
C VAL A 24 -6.71 -12.55 -3.11
N LEU A 25 -7.99 -12.53 -3.49
CA LEU A 25 -8.53 -13.41 -4.52
C LEU A 25 -7.81 -13.22 -5.86
N GLY A 26 -7.61 -11.96 -6.26
CA GLY A 26 -6.88 -11.62 -7.49
C GLY A 26 -5.45 -12.13 -7.50
N VAL A 27 -4.74 -12.11 -6.37
CA VAL A 27 -3.41 -12.70 -6.22
C VAL A 27 -3.46 -14.23 -6.35
N VAL A 28 -4.40 -14.89 -5.68
CA VAL A 28 -4.55 -16.36 -5.77
C VAL A 28 -4.82 -16.79 -7.21
N ILE A 29 -5.74 -16.11 -7.90
CA ILE A 29 -6.03 -16.37 -9.31
C ILE A 29 -4.80 -16.03 -10.17
N GLY A 30 -4.11 -14.92 -9.89
CA GLY A 30 -2.91 -14.54 -10.62
C GLY A 30 -1.79 -15.58 -10.52
N ILE A 31 -1.60 -16.22 -9.37
CA ILE A 31 -0.62 -17.29 -9.20
C ILE A 31 -1.00 -18.52 -10.05
N LEU A 32 -2.29 -18.88 -10.08
CA LEU A 32 -2.77 -20.08 -10.77
C LEU A 32 -2.91 -19.90 -12.29
N PHE A 33 -3.17 -18.67 -12.76
CA PHE A 33 -3.54 -18.37 -14.14
C PHE A 33 -2.67 -17.28 -14.78
N ASN A 34 -1.38 -17.22 -14.41
CA ASN A 34 -0.38 -16.32 -14.99
C ASN A 34 -0.77 -14.83 -14.98
N ASP A 35 -1.10 -14.32 -13.80
CA ASP A 35 -1.48 -12.94 -13.49
C ASP A 35 -2.65 -12.38 -14.34
N TYR A 36 -3.71 -13.17 -14.53
CA TYR A 36 -4.88 -12.82 -15.36
C TYR A 36 -5.49 -11.44 -15.06
N PHE A 37 -5.56 -11.05 -13.78
CA PHE A 37 -6.09 -9.74 -13.35
C PHE A 37 -5.02 -8.66 -13.22
N GLY A 38 -3.74 -8.98 -13.47
CA GLY A 38 -2.62 -8.04 -13.37
C GLY A 38 -2.32 -7.55 -11.95
N VAL A 39 -2.83 -8.23 -10.92
CA VAL A 39 -2.73 -7.80 -9.52
C VAL A 39 -1.30 -7.94 -9.02
N ILE A 40 -0.60 -9.00 -9.43
CA ILE A 40 0.80 -9.25 -9.02
C ILE A 40 1.70 -8.20 -9.67
N GLY A 41 1.55 -7.94 -10.97
CA GLY A 41 2.26 -6.86 -11.66
C GLY A 41 1.95 -5.47 -11.09
N GLY A 42 0.69 -5.21 -10.74
CA GLY A 42 0.27 -3.97 -10.08
C GLY A 42 0.95 -3.75 -8.73
N ILE A 43 1.01 -4.78 -7.87
CA ILE A 43 1.74 -4.73 -6.60
C ILE A 43 3.24 -4.53 -6.85
N GLY A 44 3.82 -5.22 -7.84
CA GLY A 44 5.22 -5.05 -8.22
C GLY A 44 5.57 -3.61 -8.61
N ASN A 45 4.72 -2.97 -9.42
CA ASN A 45 4.90 -1.57 -9.81
C ASN A 45 4.81 -0.61 -8.61
N LEU A 46 3.87 -0.84 -7.69
CA LEU A 46 3.76 -0.06 -6.45
C LEU A 46 5.02 -0.21 -5.58
N MET A 47 5.52 -1.43 -5.43
CA MET A 47 6.77 -1.68 -4.69
C MET A 47 7.97 -1.04 -5.38
N GLY A 48 8.04 -1.04 -6.71
CA GLY A 48 9.08 -0.36 -7.48
C GLY A 48 9.11 1.15 -7.24
N GLN A 49 7.95 1.81 -7.23
CA GLN A 49 7.83 3.24 -6.93
C GLN A 49 8.29 3.57 -5.49
N ILE A 50 8.01 2.69 -4.53
CA ILE A 50 8.52 2.84 -3.16
C ILE A 50 10.03 2.63 -3.11
N GLY A 51 10.60 1.72 -3.91
CA GLY A 51 12.05 1.53 -3.98
C GLY A 51 12.79 2.76 -4.50
N GLU A 52 12.29 3.35 -5.59
CA GLU A 52 12.90 4.53 -6.22
C GLU A 52 12.77 5.80 -5.34
N ASN A 53 11.56 6.06 -4.82
CA ASN A 53 11.35 7.19 -3.91
C ASN A 53 11.88 6.93 -2.49
N GLY A 54 12.04 5.67 -2.10
CA GLY A 54 12.57 5.25 -0.81
C GLY A 54 14.06 5.54 -0.67
N LEU A 55 14.82 5.44 -1.77
CA LEU A 55 16.21 5.92 -1.83
C LEU A 55 16.32 7.41 -1.48
N ALA A 56 15.41 8.25 -1.97
CA ALA A 56 15.37 9.66 -1.60
C ALA A 56 15.09 9.86 -0.10
N GLY A 57 14.22 9.04 0.49
CA GLY A 57 13.97 9.03 1.93
C GLY A 57 15.20 8.63 2.76
N LEU A 58 15.96 7.63 2.32
CA LEU A 58 17.22 7.23 2.96
C LEU A 58 18.27 8.35 2.87
N VAL A 59 18.39 9.00 1.71
CA VAL A 59 19.29 10.16 1.53
C VAL A 59 18.89 11.31 2.46
N ALA A 60 17.59 11.61 2.57
CA ALA A 60 17.10 12.64 3.49
C ALA A 60 17.44 12.31 4.96
N LEU A 61 17.27 11.06 5.39
CA LEU A 61 17.66 10.63 6.74
C LEU A 61 19.15 10.79 7.00
N VAL A 62 20.00 10.40 6.05
CA VAL A 62 21.46 10.58 6.16
C VAL A 62 21.82 12.06 6.32
N LEU A 63 21.19 12.96 5.55
CA LEU A 63 21.42 14.40 5.66
C LEU A 63 21.03 14.94 7.05
N VAL A 64 19.88 14.53 7.58
CA VAL A 64 19.43 14.93 8.93
C VAL A 64 20.41 14.46 10.00
N VAL A 65 20.89 13.22 9.93
CA VAL A 65 21.86 12.66 10.89
C VAL A 65 23.20 13.39 10.83
N LEU A 66 23.69 13.69 9.62
CA LEU A 66 24.94 14.43 9.45
C LEU A 66 24.84 15.87 9.98
N TRP A 67 23.68 16.52 9.82
CA TRP A 67 23.43 17.85 10.36
C TRP A 67 23.35 17.85 11.89
N TYR A 68 22.78 16.81 12.49
CA TYR A 68 22.69 16.67 13.95
C TYR A 68 24.04 16.39 14.62
N LYS A 69 25.01 15.84 13.88
CA LYS A 69 26.36 15.55 14.38
C LYS A 69 27.32 16.74 14.28
N LYS A 70 26.87 17.90 13.78
CA LYS A 70 27.66 19.13 13.64
C LYS A 70 27.25 20.16 14.69
#